data_AF-A0A9R1CZL6-F1
#
_entry.id   AF-A0A9R1CZL6-F1
#
_cell.length_a   1.000
_cell.length_b   1.000
_cell.length_c   1.000
_cell.angle_alpha   90.00
_cell.angle_beta   90.00
_cell.angle_gamma   90.00
#
_symmetry.space_group_name_H-M   'P 1'
#
loop_
_entity.id
_entity.type
_entity.pdbx_description
1 polymer ?
#
loop_
_entity_poly.entity_id
_entity_poly.type
_entity_poly.pdbx_seq_one_letter_code
_entity_poly.pdbx_strand_id
1 'polypeptide(L)'
;MVDELIAENPAKCPDNEGVLVVIDAGISTEDNLKTIRDKGYNYLCVSRKALTEYTTPENAPKVTVCDCLKREITLQRVTTAKNDDCYLKIDSPAKALKEESMNRKFRERFEEGLKKIRKSTQSKHGIKNYGKVQNRIGALQGKYPSISRYYNIKVEDDGHDKVASMTWEVNIPDKVEYGTYFLRTNVKKLDEETTWNYYNLIREIECSNRQLKTDLSLRPIYHQTDNRADAHLFLGLLAYWIVNTVRHQMKVARRKQGKDEHGRERSTPYWSEIMRIMKTQKAVTTTAVNALGEAVETRLCSVPTDSAAEIYELLKISKVPFKKIKICRTQ
;
A
#
# COMPACT_ATOMS: atom_id res chain seq x y z
N MET A 1 12.78 19.06 -8.21
CA MET A 1 11.64 18.10 -8.15
C MET A 1 10.42 18.65 -7.43
N VAL A 2 10.40 18.86 -6.10
CA VAL A 2 9.19 19.37 -5.41
C VAL A 2 8.86 20.80 -5.83
N ASP A 3 9.87 21.67 -5.88
CA ASP A 3 9.72 23.06 -6.31
C ASP A 3 9.25 23.16 -7.77
N GLU A 4 9.77 22.30 -8.65
CA GLU A 4 9.36 22.18 -10.06
C GLU A 4 7.91 21.67 -10.20
N LEU A 5 7.55 20.62 -9.46
CA LEU A 5 6.18 20.07 -9.45
C LEU A 5 5.16 21.10 -8.94
N ILE A 6 5.54 21.95 -7.98
CA ILE A 6 4.68 23.03 -7.47
C ILE A 6 4.57 24.16 -8.50
N ALA A 7 5.68 24.54 -9.14
CA ALA A 7 5.69 25.57 -10.18
C ALA A 7 4.82 25.17 -11.38
N GLU A 8 4.75 23.88 -11.70
CA GLU A 8 3.91 23.33 -12.77
C GLU A 8 2.51 22.91 -12.31
N ASN A 9 2.19 23.02 -11.01
CA ASN A 9 0.89 22.61 -10.49
C ASN A 9 -0.20 23.63 -10.93
N PRO A 10 -1.21 23.20 -11.72
CA PRO A 10 -2.29 24.09 -12.17
C PRO A 10 -3.18 24.56 -11.01
N ALA A 11 -3.18 23.87 -9.87
CA ALA A 11 -3.81 24.32 -8.64
C ALA A 11 -2.82 25.19 -7.85
N LYS A 12 -2.88 26.52 -8.03
CA LYS A 12 -2.09 27.47 -7.24
C LYS A 12 -2.32 27.22 -5.74
N CYS A 13 -1.25 27.02 -4.98
CA CYS A 13 -1.34 27.02 -3.53
C CYS A 13 -1.56 28.47 -3.07
N PRO A 14 -2.48 28.75 -2.13
CA PRO A 14 -2.59 30.08 -1.54
C PRO A 14 -1.23 30.51 -0.97
N ASP A 15 -0.83 31.76 -1.18
CA ASP A 15 0.49 32.31 -0.83
C ASP A 15 0.87 32.20 0.67
N ASN A 16 0.01 31.63 1.52
CA ASN A 16 0.12 31.65 2.98
C ASN A 16 0.00 30.26 3.65
N GLU A 17 -0.06 29.16 2.87
CA GLU A 17 -0.06 27.79 3.43
C GLU A 17 1.01 26.94 2.75
N GLY A 18 2.06 26.58 3.50
CA GLY A 18 3.15 25.75 2.98
C GLY A 18 2.66 24.35 2.56
N VAL A 19 3.14 23.85 1.42
CA VAL A 19 2.76 22.55 0.86
C VAL A 19 3.02 21.41 1.86
N LEU A 20 2.02 20.53 2.03
CA LEU A 20 2.10 19.37 2.91
C LEU A 20 2.63 18.14 2.15
N VAL A 21 3.80 17.66 2.57
CA VAL A 21 4.43 16.44 2.07
C VAL A 21 4.03 15.26 2.95
N VAL A 22 3.19 14.37 2.42
CA VAL A 22 2.84 13.13 3.10
C VAL A 22 3.88 12.06 2.75
N ILE A 23 4.59 11.52 3.76
CA ILE A 23 5.77 10.69 3.56
C ILE A 23 5.64 9.32 4.26
N ASP A 24 6.14 8.28 3.59
CA ASP A 24 6.18 6.92 4.11
C ASP A 24 7.15 6.77 5.30
N ALA A 25 6.80 5.89 6.24
CA ALA A 25 7.57 5.65 7.45
C ALA A 25 9.00 5.14 7.18
N GLY A 26 9.24 4.45 6.07
CA GLY A 26 10.55 3.91 5.71
C GLY A 26 11.59 5.00 5.41
N ILE A 27 11.13 6.17 4.94
CA ILE A 27 11.98 7.28 4.50
C ILE A 27 11.80 8.54 5.36
N SER A 28 11.02 8.50 6.44
CA SER A 28 10.84 9.61 7.38
C SER A 28 11.96 9.68 8.45
N THR A 29 13.23 9.72 8.02
CA THR A 29 14.37 9.98 8.92
C THR A 29 14.36 11.44 9.39
N GLU A 30 14.97 11.74 10.54
CA GLU A 30 15.07 13.13 11.02
C GLU A 30 15.77 14.03 10.00
N ASP A 31 16.82 13.54 9.33
CA ASP A 31 17.53 14.30 8.30
C ASP A 31 16.62 14.66 7.11
N ASN A 32 15.77 13.72 6.68
CA ASN A 32 14.81 13.96 5.61
C ASN A 32 13.72 14.95 6.06
N LEU A 33 13.21 14.82 7.28
CA LEU A 33 12.20 15.74 7.83
C LEU A 33 12.77 17.16 8.01
N LYS A 34 14.02 17.28 8.44
CA LYS A 34 14.75 18.54 8.52
C LYS A 34 14.91 19.16 7.13
N THR A 35 15.30 18.38 6.14
CA THR A 35 15.43 18.84 4.74
C THR A 35 14.10 19.39 4.19
N ILE A 36 12.98 18.74 4.50
CA ILE A 36 11.65 19.20 4.09
C ILE A 36 11.33 20.55 4.77
N ARG A 37 11.59 20.65 6.08
CA ARG A 37 11.36 21.87 6.86
C ARG A 37 12.24 23.05 6.40
N ASP A 38 13.52 22.80 6.15
CA ASP A 38 14.49 23.80 5.72
C ASP A 38 14.12 24.39 4.34
N LYS A 39 13.39 23.62 3.51
CA LYS A 39 12.83 24.08 2.24
C LYS A 39 11.47 24.81 2.38
N GLY A 40 10.98 25.01 3.60
CA GLY A 40 9.70 25.68 3.86
C GLY A 40 8.46 24.78 3.70
N TYR A 41 8.63 23.47 3.58
CA TYR A 41 7.53 22.54 3.43
C TYR A 41 7.03 21.98 4.75
N ASN A 42 5.75 21.63 4.77
CA ASN A 42 5.13 20.88 5.86
C ASN A 42 5.24 19.39 5.61
N TYR A 43 5.16 18.58 6.65
CA TYR A 43 5.13 17.11 6.52
C TYR A 43 4.08 16.43 7.38
N LEU A 44 3.71 15.23 6.95
CA LEU A 44 2.89 14.29 7.70
C LEU A 44 3.44 12.87 7.48
N CYS A 45 3.78 12.18 8.57
CA CYS A 45 4.34 10.84 8.50
C CYS A 45 3.93 9.97 9.70
N VAL A 46 4.14 8.66 9.62
CA VAL A 46 4.14 7.81 10.81
C VAL A 46 5.48 8.00 11.53
N SER A 47 5.43 8.14 12.85
CA SER A 47 6.62 8.11 13.69
C SER A 47 7.28 6.73 13.63
N ARG A 48 8.57 6.70 13.29
CA ARG A 48 9.36 5.46 13.24
C ARG A 48 9.63 4.87 14.62
N LYS A 49 9.55 5.69 15.67
CA LYS A 49 9.73 5.28 17.07
C LYS A 49 8.39 5.38 17.79
N ALA A 50 8.07 4.36 18.59
CA ALA A 50 6.97 4.46 19.53
C ALA A 50 7.28 5.58 20.53
N LEU A 51 6.33 6.48 20.76
CA LEU A 51 6.47 7.50 21.78
C LEU A 51 6.23 6.83 23.14
N THR A 52 7.26 6.82 23.99
CA THR A 52 7.18 6.27 25.34
C THR A 52 6.76 7.31 26.37
N GLU A 53 7.08 8.59 26.11
CA GLU A 53 6.79 9.72 26.98
C GLU A 53 5.95 10.73 26.19
N TYR A 54 4.64 10.68 26.40
CA TYR A 54 3.71 11.66 25.84
C TYR A 54 2.63 11.98 26.86
N THR A 55 2.09 13.18 26.77
CA THR A 55 0.93 13.62 27.55
C THR A 55 -0.24 13.86 26.62
N THR A 56 -1.43 13.49 27.08
CA THR A 56 -2.67 13.86 26.43
C THR A 56 -3.11 15.19 27.04
N PRO A 57 -3.35 16.24 26.24
CA PRO A 57 -3.93 17.48 26.76
C PRO A 57 -5.26 17.19 27.47
N GLU A 58 -5.53 17.84 28.60
CA GLU A 58 -6.69 17.54 29.48
C GLU A 58 -8.05 17.60 28.77
N ASN A 59 -8.16 18.39 27.69
CA ASN A 59 -9.37 18.55 26.88
C ASN A 59 -9.21 18.05 25.43
N ALA A 60 -8.23 17.20 25.13
CA ALA A 60 -8.06 16.67 23.77
C ALA A 60 -9.24 15.74 23.41
N PRO A 61 -10.03 16.05 22.37
CA PRO A 61 -11.14 15.20 21.98
C PRO A 61 -10.63 13.85 21.48
N LYS A 62 -11.35 12.79 21.85
CA LYS A 62 -11.14 11.46 21.28
C LYS A 62 -12.05 11.34 20.06
N VAL A 63 -11.46 11.35 18.87
CA VAL A 63 -12.20 11.29 17.61
C VAL A 63 -12.23 9.84 17.13
N THR A 64 -13.41 9.33 16.78
CA THR A 64 -13.57 7.98 16.24
C THR A 64 -13.81 8.07 14.73
N VAL A 65 -12.95 7.40 13.97
CA VAL A 65 -13.08 7.22 12.53
C VAL A 65 -13.24 5.74 12.20
N CYS A 66 -13.69 5.43 11.00
CA CYS A 66 -13.87 4.06 10.53
C CYS A 66 -12.88 3.71 9.43
N ASP A 67 -12.44 2.45 9.40
CA ASP A 67 -11.75 1.91 8.23
C ASP A 67 -12.73 1.54 7.10
N CYS A 68 -12.21 1.02 5.99
CA CYS A 68 -13.01 0.60 4.84
C CYS A 68 -13.97 -0.57 5.13
N LEU A 69 -13.82 -1.25 6.27
CA LEU A 69 -14.70 -2.32 6.76
C LEU A 69 -15.58 -1.83 7.92
N LYS A 70 -15.68 -0.52 8.14
CA LYS A 70 -16.44 0.12 9.23
C LYS A 70 -15.99 -0.30 10.63
N ARG A 71 -14.72 -0.69 10.79
CA ARG A 71 -14.14 -0.95 12.10
C ARG A 71 -13.64 0.36 12.69
N GLU A 72 -13.95 0.58 13.95
CA GLU A 72 -13.59 1.80 14.66
C GLU A 72 -12.07 1.92 14.85
N ILE A 73 -11.59 3.14 14.68
CA ILE A 73 -10.23 3.58 14.92
C ILE A 73 -10.32 4.84 15.76
N THR A 74 -9.61 4.84 16.87
CA THR A 74 -9.53 6.00 17.77
C THR A 74 -8.36 6.88 17.37
N LEU A 75 -8.60 8.18 17.32
CA LEU A 75 -7.62 9.23 17.12
C LEU A 75 -7.57 10.12 18.37
N GLN A 76 -6.37 10.43 18.84
CA GLN A 76 -6.19 11.33 19.98
C GLN A 76 -4.90 12.12 19.83
N ARG A 77 -4.99 13.45 19.89
CA ARG A 77 -3.81 14.31 19.84
C ARG A 77 -2.98 14.14 21.11
N VAL A 78 -1.67 14.05 20.95
CA VAL A 78 -0.71 13.92 22.06
C VAL A 78 0.44 14.90 21.87
N THR A 79 1.00 15.35 22.98
CA THR A 79 2.15 16.26 23.03
C THR A 79 3.36 15.57 23.63
N THR A 80 4.55 15.95 23.17
CA THR A 80 5.82 15.47 23.73
C THR A 80 6.69 16.65 24.12
N ALA A 81 7.48 16.52 25.18
CA ALA A 81 8.38 17.60 25.62
C ALA A 81 9.62 17.77 24.72
N LYS A 82 9.89 16.80 23.83
CA LYS A 82 11.16 16.71 23.08
C LYS A 82 11.16 17.47 21.75
N ASN A 83 10.00 17.81 21.20
CA ASN A 83 9.93 18.54 19.94
C ASN A 83 8.69 19.42 19.82
N ASP A 84 8.74 20.34 18.85
CA ASP A 84 7.63 21.25 18.51
C ASP A 84 6.57 20.62 17.58
N ASP A 85 6.73 19.34 17.26
CA ASP A 85 5.84 18.66 16.33
C ASP A 85 4.55 18.21 17.03
N CYS A 86 3.48 18.14 16.26
CA CYS A 86 2.23 17.57 16.70
C CYS A 86 2.21 16.08 16.41
N TYR A 87 1.68 15.33 17.38
CA TYR A 87 1.48 13.90 17.25
C TYR A 87 0.01 13.54 17.38
N LEU A 88 -0.40 12.56 16.57
CA LEU A 88 -1.71 11.95 16.63
C LEU A 88 -1.55 10.47 16.98
N LYS A 89 -1.96 10.09 18.19
CA LYS A 89 -2.05 8.70 18.59
C LYS A 89 -3.22 8.05 17.86
N ILE A 90 -2.95 6.91 17.26
CA ILE A 90 -3.94 6.09 16.56
C ILE A 90 -3.99 4.73 17.23
N ASP A 91 -5.17 4.36 17.71
CA ASP A 91 -5.44 3.03 18.23
C ASP A 91 -6.36 2.30 17.25
N SER A 92 -5.85 1.23 16.63
CA SER A 92 -6.57 0.43 15.65
C SER A 92 -6.64 -1.05 16.09
N PRO A 93 -7.81 -1.54 16.52
CA PRO A 93 -8.00 -2.94 16.94
C PRO A 93 -7.68 -3.94 15.81
N ALA A 94 -8.06 -3.59 14.57
CA ALA A 94 -7.75 -4.40 13.40
C ALA A 94 -6.25 -4.53 13.14
N LYS A 95 -5.49 -3.43 13.36
CA LYS A 95 -4.04 -3.45 13.25
C LYS A 95 -3.42 -4.23 14.40
N ALA A 96 -3.99 -4.14 15.60
CA ALA A 96 -3.56 -4.91 16.77
C ALA A 96 -3.60 -6.42 16.48
N LEU A 97 -4.74 -6.94 16.02
CA LEU A 97 -4.90 -8.35 15.66
C LEU A 97 -3.92 -8.80 14.57
N LYS A 98 -3.68 -7.93 13.57
CA LYS A 98 -2.73 -8.21 12.48
C LYS A 98 -1.30 -8.30 13.01
N GLU A 99 -0.87 -7.32 13.80
CA GLU A 99 0.48 -7.26 14.39
C GLU A 99 0.72 -8.39 15.38
N GLU A 100 -0.27 -8.72 16.20
CA GLU A 100 -0.23 -9.87 17.09
C GLU A 100 -0.07 -11.18 16.30
N SER A 101 -0.87 -11.38 15.25
CA SER A 101 -0.76 -12.57 14.39
C SER A 101 0.61 -12.66 13.72
N MET A 102 1.17 -11.54 13.25
CA MET A 102 2.51 -11.50 12.67
C MET A 102 3.59 -11.84 13.70
N ASN A 103 3.53 -11.23 14.90
CA ASN A 103 4.49 -11.51 15.96
C ASN A 103 4.42 -12.97 16.44
N ARG A 104 3.22 -13.55 16.55
CA ARG A 104 3.04 -14.97 16.85
C ARG A 104 3.75 -15.85 15.82
N LYS A 105 3.50 -15.61 14.52
CA LYS A 105 4.15 -16.37 13.43
C LYS A 105 5.68 -16.19 13.43
N PHE A 106 6.18 -14.99 13.72
CA PHE A 106 7.61 -14.74 13.82
C PHE A 106 8.21 -15.47 15.01
N ARG A 107 7.52 -15.50 16.15
CA ARG A 107 7.91 -16.26 17.34
C ARG A 107 8.00 -17.75 17.05
N GLU A 108 6.95 -18.34 16.50
CA GLU A 108 6.91 -19.75 16.11
C GLU A 108 8.09 -20.10 15.19
N ARG A 109 8.30 -19.31 14.14
CA ARG A 109 9.41 -19.54 13.19
C ARG A 109 10.79 -19.34 13.82
N PHE A 110 10.93 -18.39 14.74
CA PHE A 110 12.18 -18.14 15.45
C PHE A 110 12.52 -19.32 16.36
N GLU A 111 11.56 -19.79 17.16
CA GLU A 111 11.72 -20.96 18.03
C GLU A 111 11.95 -22.25 17.26
N GLU A 112 11.25 -22.47 16.15
CA GLU A 112 11.55 -23.56 15.23
C GLU A 112 12.98 -23.47 14.69
N GLY A 113 13.44 -22.27 14.37
CA GLY A 113 14.82 -22.01 13.98
C GLY A 113 15.82 -22.40 15.06
N LEU A 114 15.59 -21.98 16.31
CA LEU A 114 16.43 -22.34 17.45
C LEU A 114 16.42 -23.85 17.71
N LYS A 115 15.25 -24.49 17.68
CA LYS A 115 15.10 -25.95 17.81
C LYS A 115 15.86 -26.69 16.70
N LYS A 116 15.82 -26.20 15.46
CA LYS A 116 16.59 -26.77 14.34
C LYS A 116 18.09 -26.62 14.53
N ILE A 117 18.56 -25.48 15.03
CA ILE A 117 19.97 -25.26 15.36
C ILE A 117 20.41 -26.20 16.48
N ARG A 118 19.66 -26.28 17.58
CA ARG A 118 19.93 -27.21 18.70
C ARG A 118 19.90 -28.68 18.27
N LYS A 119 18.94 -29.08 17.43
CA LYS A 119 18.90 -30.46 16.89
C LYS A 119 20.13 -30.76 16.00
N SER A 120 20.63 -29.75 15.29
CA SER A 120 21.85 -29.87 14.48
C SER A 120 23.11 -30.02 15.35
N THR A 121 23.19 -29.42 16.54
CA THR A 121 24.36 -29.62 17.40
C THR A 121 24.38 -31.01 18.05
N GLN A 122 23.20 -31.61 18.26
CA GLN A 122 23.05 -32.94 18.86
C GLN A 122 23.23 -34.10 17.87
N SER A 123 23.12 -33.87 16.55
CA SER A 123 23.16 -34.95 15.56
C SER A 123 24.59 -35.39 15.21
N LYS A 124 24.76 -36.64 14.76
CA LYS A 124 26.08 -37.22 14.44
C LYS A 124 26.83 -36.46 13.33
N HIS A 125 26.12 -35.99 12.30
CA HIS A 125 26.67 -35.27 11.13
C HIS A 125 26.31 -33.79 11.11
N GLY A 126 25.82 -33.24 12.22
CA GLY A 126 25.40 -31.85 12.27
C GLY A 126 26.54 -30.88 12.55
N ILE A 127 26.28 -29.59 12.32
CA ILE A 127 27.26 -28.53 12.58
C ILE A 127 27.38 -28.34 14.09
N LYS A 128 28.56 -28.65 14.64
CA LYS A 128 28.87 -28.52 16.08
C LYS A 128 29.87 -27.43 16.41
N ASN A 129 30.65 -26.97 15.42
CA ASN A 129 31.65 -25.93 15.63
C ASN A 129 31.01 -24.66 16.20
N TYR A 130 31.55 -24.14 17.29
CA TYR A 130 30.98 -23.04 18.06
C TYR A 130 30.76 -21.79 17.20
N GLY A 131 31.80 -21.35 16.48
CA GLY A 131 31.72 -20.17 15.61
C GLY A 131 30.65 -20.30 14.51
N LYS A 132 30.52 -21.47 13.88
CA LYS A 132 29.48 -21.71 12.87
C LYS A 132 28.07 -21.71 13.46
N VAL A 133 27.89 -22.22 14.68
CA VAL A 133 26.60 -22.20 15.36
C VAL A 133 26.23 -20.77 15.76
N GLN A 134 27.17 -20.00 16.29
CA GLN A 134 26.98 -18.57 16.59
C GLN A 134 26.57 -17.77 15.35
N ASN A 135 27.22 -17.98 14.20
CA ASN A 135 26.83 -17.33 12.95
C ASN A 135 25.40 -17.68 12.51
N ARG A 136 24.97 -18.93 12.70
CA ARG A 136 23.58 -19.35 12.40
C ARG A 136 22.57 -18.71 13.35
N ILE A 137 22.93 -18.56 14.62
CA ILE A 137 22.10 -17.84 15.60
C ILE A 137 22.01 -16.37 15.20
N GLY A 138 23.13 -15.71 14.89
CA GLY A 138 23.16 -14.33 14.42
C GLY A 138 22.34 -14.11 13.14
N ALA A 139 22.44 -15.01 12.16
CA ALA A 139 21.61 -14.97 10.95
C ALA A 139 20.11 -15.12 11.27
N LEU A 140 19.75 -15.99 12.22
CA LEU A 140 18.37 -16.16 12.68
C LEU A 140 17.87 -14.92 13.43
N GLN A 141 18.70 -14.32 14.29
CA GLN A 141 18.39 -13.06 14.99
C GLN A 141 18.22 -11.89 14.02
N GLY A 142 19.06 -11.80 12.99
CA GLY A 142 18.96 -10.80 11.92
C GLY A 142 17.71 -10.96 11.05
N LYS A 143 17.20 -12.19 10.91
CA LYS A 143 15.93 -12.46 10.19
C LYS A 143 14.69 -12.06 11.00
N TYR A 144 14.76 -12.13 12.33
CA TYR A 144 13.64 -11.82 13.23
C TYR A 144 14.02 -10.83 14.35
N PRO A 145 14.51 -9.62 14.02
CA PRO A 145 15.05 -8.68 14.99
C PRO A 145 13.99 -8.20 16.01
N SER A 146 12.72 -8.16 15.62
CA SER A 146 11.65 -7.75 16.51
C SER A 146 11.38 -8.74 17.64
N ILE A 147 11.63 -10.03 17.40
CA ILE A 147 11.39 -11.12 18.35
C ILE A 147 12.68 -11.47 19.10
N SER A 148 13.82 -11.49 18.42
CA SER A 148 15.09 -11.94 18.98
C SER A 148 15.52 -11.18 20.23
N ARG A 149 15.15 -9.90 20.35
CA ARG A 149 15.40 -9.06 21.54
C ARG A 149 14.83 -9.64 22.84
N TYR A 150 13.80 -10.49 22.75
CA TYR A 150 13.16 -11.12 23.90
C TYR A 150 13.80 -12.47 24.25
N TYR A 151 14.80 -12.93 23.49
CA TYR A 151 15.44 -14.23 23.71
C TYR A 151 16.88 -14.03 24.16
N ASN A 152 17.17 -14.50 25.37
CA ASN A 152 18.54 -14.61 25.86
C ASN A 152 19.07 -16.01 25.51
N ILE A 153 19.91 -16.11 24.48
CA ILE A 153 20.43 -17.39 23.99
C ILE A 153 21.82 -17.62 24.57
N LYS A 154 21.99 -18.69 25.34
CA LYS A 154 23.27 -19.11 25.91
C LYS A 154 23.77 -20.34 25.15
N VAL A 155 25.04 -20.29 24.74
CA VAL A 155 25.72 -21.40 24.05
C VAL A 155 27.02 -21.67 24.79
N GLU A 156 27.18 -22.90 25.27
CA GLU A 156 28.37 -23.36 25.99
C GLU A 156 29.24 -24.21 25.06
N ASP A 157 30.56 -24.04 25.18
CA ASP A 157 31.58 -24.81 24.48
C ASP A 157 32.02 -26.01 25.34
N ASP A 158 32.43 -27.12 24.70
CA ASP A 158 33.04 -28.28 25.35
C ASP A 158 34.55 -28.10 25.64
N GLY A 159 35.10 -26.93 25.33
CA GLY A 159 36.53 -26.61 25.48
C GLY A 159 37.37 -26.97 24.25
N HIS A 160 36.74 -27.49 23.20
CA HIS A 160 37.37 -27.86 21.93
C HIS A 160 36.64 -27.23 20.72
N ASP A 161 36.15 -25.99 20.87
CA ASP A 161 35.47 -25.19 19.83
C ASP A 161 34.22 -25.89 19.28
N LYS A 162 33.52 -26.64 20.13
CA LYS A 162 32.27 -27.35 19.80
C LYS A 162 31.20 -27.03 20.84
N VAL A 163 29.99 -26.85 20.36
CA VAL A 163 28.84 -26.58 21.23
C VAL A 163 28.51 -27.81 22.07
N ALA A 164 28.68 -27.68 23.38
CA ALA A 164 28.25 -28.66 24.39
C ALA A 164 26.76 -28.54 24.69
N SER A 165 26.28 -27.31 24.90
CA SER A 165 24.90 -27.04 25.29
C SER A 165 24.40 -25.75 24.65
N MET A 166 23.09 -25.71 24.38
CA MET A 166 22.39 -24.52 23.87
C MET A 166 21.06 -24.40 24.58
N THR A 167 20.89 -23.31 25.31
CA THR A 167 19.67 -22.98 26.06
C THR A 167 19.23 -21.56 25.72
N TRP A 168 17.96 -21.27 25.92
CA TRP A 168 17.45 -19.91 25.77
C TRP A 168 16.36 -19.62 26.77
N GLU A 169 16.36 -18.40 27.28
CA GLU A 169 15.33 -17.85 28.15
C GLU A 169 14.51 -16.83 27.36
N VAL A 170 13.19 -16.81 27.61
CA VAL A 170 12.25 -15.94 26.92
C VAL A 170 11.76 -14.88 27.89
N ASN A 171 12.15 -13.63 27.64
CA ASN A 171 11.82 -12.46 28.45
C ASN A 171 10.89 -11.56 27.63
N ILE A 172 9.60 -11.90 27.61
CA ILE A 172 8.58 -11.09 26.96
C ILE A 172 7.96 -10.17 28.03
N PRO A 173 7.83 -8.86 27.79
CA PRO A 173 7.10 -7.97 28.68
C PRO A 173 5.63 -8.38 28.79
N ASP A 174 5.04 -8.25 29.99
CA ASP A 174 3.63 -8.62 30.24
C ASP A 174 2.63 -7.83 29.38
N LYS A 175 3.01 -6.63 28.94
CA LYS A 175 2.18 -5.77 28.10
C LYS A 175 2.93 -5.39 26.83
N VAL A 176 2.68 -6.14 25.76
CA VAL A 176 3.03 -5.70 24.40
C VAL A 176 1.79 -5.07 23.79
N GLU A 177 1.77 -3.74 23.68
CA GLU A 177 0.68 -3.03 23.03
C GLU A 177 0.82 -3.14 21.50
N TYR A 178 -0.20 -3.70 20.85
CA TYR A 178 -0.30 -3.81 19.40
C TYR A 178 -1.36 -2.84 18.86
N GLY A 179 -1.20 -2.42 17.61
CA GLY A 179 -2.19 -1.59 16.92
C GLY A 179 -2.18 -0.11 17.28
N THR A 180 -1.30 0.30 18.19
CA THR A 180 -1.05 1.71 18.52
C THR A 180 0.13 2.23 17.73
N TYR A 181 -0.04 3.37 17.07
CA TYR A 181 1.03 4.07 16.37
C TYR A 181 0.75 5.58 16.36
N PHE A 182 1.76 6.36 16.02
CA PHE A 182 1.69 7.82 16.07
C PHE A 182 1.91 8.40 14.68
N LEU A 183 1.02 9.27 14.23
CA LEU A 183 1.35 10.21 13.16
C LEU A 183 2.09 11.40 13.76
N ARG A 184 2.97 11.99 12.97
CA ARG A 184 3.80 13.14 13.31
C ARG A 184 3.67 14.16 12.19
N THR A 185 3.45 15.41 12.57
CA THR A 185 3.37 16.54 11.64
C THR A 185 3.91 17.81 12.28
N ASN A 186 4.48 18.70 11.49
CA ASN A 186 4.83 20.06 11.93
C ASN A 186 3.66 21.06 11.83
N VAL A 187 2.47 20.61 11.39
CA VAL A 187 1.29 21.48 11.22
C VAL A 187 0.36 21.41 12.43
N LYS A 188 0.37 22.46 13.26
CA LYS A 188 -0.42 22.50 14.50
C LYS A 188 -1.93 22.67 14.30
N LYS A 189 -2.33 23.24 13.17
CA LYS A 189 -3.73 23.59 12.87
C LYS A 189 -4.58 22.42 12.34
N LEU A 190 -3.98 21.30 11.93
CA LEU A 190 -4.73 20.15 11.43
C LEU A 190 -5.49 19.45 12.55
N ASP A 191 -6.80 19.30 12.39
CA ASP A 191 -7.61 18.46 13.29
C ASP A 191 -7.30 16.97 13.07
N GLU A 192 -7.77 16.14 14.00
CA GLU A 192 -7.50 14.71 14.05
C GLU A 192 -8.02 13.98 12.80
N GLU A 193 -9.25 14.28 12.35
CA GLU A 193 -9.89 13.61 11.22
C GLU A 193 -9.24 14.03 9.90
N THR A 194 -8.95 15.32 9.71
CA THR A 194 -8.23 15.82 8.53
C THR A 194 -6.83 15.23 8.45
N THR A 195 -6.10 15.17 9.57
CA THR A 195 -4.77 14.54 9.64
C THR A 195 -4.84 13.07 9.23
N TRP A 196 -5.84 12.34 9.75
CA TRP A 196 -6.10 10.95 9.39
C TRP A 196 -6.41 10.78 7.91
N ASN A 197 -7.26 11.64 7.35
CA ASN A 197 -7.65 11.60 5.94
C ASN A 197 -6.46 11.87 5.02
N TYR A 198 -5.66 12.89 5.30
CA TYR A 198 -4.44 13.20 4.53
C TYR A 198 -3.41 12.08 4.59
N TYR A 199 -3.17 11.49 5.76
CA TYR A 199 -2.28 10.35 5.87
C TYR A 199 -2.78 9.16 5.02
N ASN A 200 -4.09 8.90 5.02
CA ASN A 200 -4.66 7.80 4.23
C ASN A 200 -4.62 8.03 2.71
N LEU A 201 -4.31 9.24 2.22
CA LEU A 201 -4.05 9.47 0.79
C LEU A 201 -2.87 8.64 0.27
N ILE A 202 -1.91 8.27 1.13
CA ILE A 202 -0.83 7.34 0.75
C ILE A 202 -1.40 6.04 0.18
N ARG A 203 -2.52 5.55 0.74
CA ARG A 203 -3.16 4.30 0.27
C ARG A 203 -3.72 4.44 -1.14
N GLU A 204 -4.16 5.63 -1.54
CA GLU A 204 -4.59 5.88 -2.92
C GLU A 204 -3.40 5.83 -3.89
N ILE A 205 -2.24 6.34 -3.49
CA ILE A 205 -0.99 6.24 -4.25
C ILE A 205 -0.51 4.78 -4.33
N GLU A 206 -0.55 4.02 -3.23
CA GLU A 206 -0.25 2.59 -3.23
C GLU A 206 -1.15 1.80 -4.19
N CYS A 207 -2.45 2.10 -4.17
CA CYS A 207 -3.43 1.52 -5.09
C CYS A 207 -3.09 1.84 -6.55
N SER A 208 -2.71 3.08 -6.82
CA SER A 208 -2.29 3.55 -8.16
C SER A 208 -1.02 2.83 -8.64
N ASN A 209 -0.01 2.70 -7.77
CA ASN A 209 1.21 1.94 -8.05
C ASN A 209 0.92 0.45 -8.28
N ARG A 210 0.01 -0.14 -7.51
CA ARG A 210 -0.43 -1.53 -7.73
C ARG A 210 -1.13 -1.68 -9.08
N GLN A 211 -1.97 -0.74 -9.46
CA GLN A 211 -2.69 -0.76 -10.74
C GLN A 211 -1.73 -0.63 -11.92
N LEU A 212 -0.78 0.31 -11.86
CA LEU A 212 0.30 0.43 -12.84
C LEU A 212 1.03 -0.91 -13.03
N LYS A 213 1.46 -1.54 -11.93
CA LYS A 213 2.22 -2.79 -11.98
C LYS A 213 1.40 -4.01 -12.38
N THR A 214 0.17 -4.12 -11.93
CA THR A 214 -0.65 -5.34 -12.07
C THR A 214 -1.56 -5.27 -13.28
N ASP A 215 -2.38 -4.23 -13.33
CA ASP A 215 -3.47 -4.11 -14.31
C ASP A 215 -2.94 -3.57 -15.65
N LEU A 216 -1.97 -2.65 -15.59
CA LEU A 216 -1.32 -2.06 -16.76
C LEU A 216 0.03 -2.72 -17.10
N SER A 217 0.41 -3.75 -16.34
CA SER A 217 1.60 -4.56 -16.60
C SER A 217 2.90 -3.75 -16.75
N LEU A 218 3.06 -2.64 -16.01
CA LEU A 218 4.31 -1.88 -15.87
C LEU A 218 5.41 -2.67 -15.12
N ARG A 219 5.30 -4.00 -15.02
CA ARG A 219 6.31 -4.87 -14.40
C ARG A 219 7.63 -4.77 -15.16
N PRO A 220 8.75 -5.24 -14.59
CA PRO A 220 10.07 -5.02 -15.17
C PRO A 220 10.14 -5.61 -16.59
N ILE A 221 10.06 -4.74 -17.58
CA ILE A 221 10.63 -4.96 -18.90
C ILE A 221 12.05 -4.45 -18.77
N TYR A 222 13.03 -5.33 -18.93
CA TYR A 222 14.43 -4.96 -18.87
C TYR A 222 14.79 -4.17 -20.11
N HIS A 223 14.70 -2.85 -20.00
CA HIS A 223 15.15 -1.92 -21.03
C HIS A 223 16.67 -1.82 -20.98
N GLN A 224 17.31 -1.88 -22.15
CA GLN A 224 18.77 -1.80 -22.28
C GLN A 224 19.30 -0.37 -22.25
N THR A 225 18.42 0.62 -22.46
CA THR A 225 18.77 2.04 -22.61
C THR A 225 17.78 2.89 -21.83
N ASP A 226 18.25 3.99 -21.25
CA ASP A 226 17.44 4.92 -20.45
C ASP A 226 16.23 5.45 -21.24
N ASN A 227 16.43 5.86 -22.51
CA ASN A 227 15.34 6.35 -23.37
C ASN A 227 14.16 5.36 -23.53
N ARG A 228 14.44 4.06 -23.55
CA ARG A 228 13.39 3.01 -23.64
C ARG A 228 12.67 2.84 -22.30
N ALA A 229 13.40 2.99 -21.18
CA ALA A 229 12.81 3.00 -19.86
C ALA A 229 11.88 4.20 -19.68
N ASP A 230 12.32 5.40 -20.07
CA ASP A 230 11.54 6.63 -20.01
C ASP A 230 10.27 6.54 -20.87
N ALA A 231 10.41 6.09 -22.12
CA ALA A 231 9.25 5.91 -23.01
C ALA A 231 8.24 4.90 -22.43
N HIS A 232 8.70 3.81 -21.83
CA HIS A 232 7.82 2.83 -21.18
C HIS A 232 7.10 3.46 -19.98
N LEU A 233 7.82 4.18 -19.11
CA LEU A 233 7.23 4.86 -17.96
C LEU A 233 6.17 5.88 -18.40
N PHE A 234 6.47 6.66 -19.44
CA PHE A 234 5.57 7.65 -20.02
C PHE A 234 4.28 7.02 -20.56
N LEU A 235 4.38 5.97 -21.38
CA LEU A 235 3.22 5.24 -21.88
C LEU A 235 2.41 4.59 -20.74
N GLY A 236 3.10 4.08 -19.71
CA GLY A 236 2.46 3.56 -18.51
C GLY A 236 1.65 4.61 -17.76
N LEU A 237 2.17 5.84 -17.66
CA LEU A 237 1.48 6.96 -17.04
C LEU A 237 0.24 7.39 -17.84
N LEU A 238 0.35 7.48 -19.17
CA LEU A 238 -0.79 7.76 -20.06
C LEU A 238 -1.88 6.69 -19.95
N ALA A 239 -1.50 5.42 -19.94
CA ALA A 239 -2.45 4.32 -19.74
C ALA A 239 -3.13 4.41 -18.37
N TYR A 240 -2.38 4.77 -17.31
CA TYR A 240 -2.94 5.00 -15.98
C TYR A 240 -3.90 6.17 -15.95
N TRP A 241 -3.63 7.27 -16.65
CA TRP A 241 -4.57 8.38 -16.77
C TRP A 241 -5.92 7.97 -17.33
N ILE A 242 -5.93 7.13 -18.38
CA ILE A 242 -7.19 6.61 -18.95
C ILE A 242 -7.94 5.78 -17.89
N VAL A 243 -7.26 4.82 -17.26
CA VAL A 243 -7.89 3.96 -16.25
C VAL A 243 -8.39 4.76 -15.05
N ASN A 244 -7.58 5.70 -14.55
CA ASN A 244 -7.92 6.52 -13.40
C ASN A 244 -9.10 7.44 -13.71
N THR A 245 -9.13 8.04 -14.90
CA THR A 245 -10.27 8.86 -15.36
C THR A 245 -11.57 8.07 -15.36
N VAL A 246 -11.57 6.88 -15.96
CA VAL A 246 -12.76 6.01 -16.01
C VAL A 246 -13.21 5.63 -14.60
N ARG A 247 -12.29 5.16 -13.75
CA ARG A 247 -12.60 4.78 -12.37
C ARG A 247 -13.08 5.95 -11.53
N HIS A 248 -12.49 7.14 -11.70
CA HIS A 248 -12.90 8.35 -11.00
C HIS A 248 -14.32 8.77 -11.38
N GLN A 249 -14.65 8.78 -12.68
CA GLN A 249 -16.01 9.08 -13.15
C GLN A 249 -17.03 8.08 -12.57
N MET A 250 -16.72 6.79 -12.57
CA MET A 250 -17.56 5.76 -11.92
C MET A 250 -17.71 6.00 -10.40
N LYS A 251 -16.63 6.35 -9.70
CA LYS A 251 -16.63 6.67 -8.25
C LYS A 251 -17.56 7.85 -7.96
N VAL A 252 -17.46 8.92 -8.74
CA VAL A 252 -18.33 10.10 -8.61
C VAL A 252 -19.79 9.76 -8.91
N ALA A 253 -20.06 9.02 -9.98
CA ALA A 253 -21.41 8.61 -10.35
C ALA A 253 -22.05 7.72 -9.25
N ARG A 254 -21.30 6.73 -8.74
CA ARG A 254 -21.76 5.84 -7.66
C ARG A 254 -21.99 6.56 -6.34
N ARG A 255 -21.15 7.56 -5.99
CA ARG A 255 -21.38 8.41 -4.81
C ARG A 255 -22.72 9.16 -4.88
N LYS A 256 -23.11 9.64 -6.07
CA LYS A 256 -24.40 10.32 -6.29
C LYS A 256 -25.60 9.37 -6.16
N GLN A 257 -25.43 8.08 -6.45
CA GLN A 257 -26.47 7.06 -6.30
C GLN A 257 -26.70 6.66 -4.83
N GLY A 258 -25.91 7.18 -3.89
CA GLY A 258 -26.05 6.90 -2.47
C GLY A 258 -25.56 5.50 -2.07
N LYS A 259 -26.12 4.99 -0.97
CA LYS A 259 -25.77 3.69 -0.40
C LYS A 259 -26.44 2.54 -1.17
N ASP A 260 -25.85 1.36 -1.12
CA ASP A 260 -26.48 0.13 -1.59
C ASP A 260 -27.64 -0.29 -0.67
N GLU A 261 -28.36 -1.34 -1.05
CA GLU A 261 -29.48 -1.92 -0.29
C GLU A 261 -29.09 -2.36 1.14
N HIS A 262 -27.79 -2.52 1.42
CA HIS A 262 -27.23 -2.90 2.71
C HIS A 262 -26.65 -1.69 3.48
N GLY A 263 -26.90 -0.45 3.03
CA GLY A 263 -26.39 0.76 3.68
C GLY A 263 -24.87 0.96 3.56
N ARG A 264 -24.23 0.33 2.57
CA ARG A 264 -22.79 0.47 2.27
C ARG A 264 -22.60 1.45 1.12
N GLU A 265 -21.49 2.18 1.13
CA GLU A 265 -21.11 2.96 -0.05
C GLU A 265 -20.84 2.02 -1.24
N ARG A 266 -21.37 2.38 -2.40
CA ARG A 266 -21.15 1.64 -3.64
C ARG A 266 -19.68 1.75 -4.06
N SER A 267 -18.90 0.71 -3.76
CA SER A 267 -17.48 0.66 -4.12
C SER A 267 -17.29 0.64 -5.65
N THR A 268 -16.22 1.28 -6.13
CA THR A 268 -15.84 1.24 -7.55
C THR A 268 -14.95 0.01 -7.80
N PRO A 269 -15.28 -0.84 -8.79
CA PRO A 269 -14.49 -2.04 -9.07
C PRO A 269 -13.03 -1.71 -9.47
N TYR A 270 -12.14 -2.69 -9.31
CA TYR A 270 -10.79 -2.64 -9.86
C TYR A 270 -10.82 -2.70 -11.39
N TRP A 271 -9.74 -2.24 -12.04
CA TRP A 271 -9.68 -2.23 -13.51
C TRP A 271 -9.81 -3.62 -14.12
N SER A 272 -9.17 -4.63 -13.52
CA SER A 272 -9.29 -6.02 -13.94
C SER A 272 -10.75 -6.52 -13.97
N GLU A 273 -11.55 -6.10 -13.01
CA GLU A 273 -12.97 -6.46 -12.91
C GLU A 273 -13.83 -5.69 -13.92
N ILE A 274 -13.56 -4.39 -14.12
CA ILE A 274 -14.17 -3.61 -15.20
C ILE A 274 -13.90 -4.30 -16.54
N MET A 275 -12.64 -4.64 -16.82
CA MET A 275 -12.24 -5.34 -18.04
C MET A 275 -12.91 -6.72 -18.15
N ARG A 276 -13.06 -7.47 -17.06
CA ARG A 276 -13.76 -8.76 -17.04
C ARG A 276 -15.22 -8.60 -17.46
N ILE A 277 -15.92 -7.61 -16.91
CA ILE A 277 -17.32 -7.29 -17.25
C ILE A 277 -17.42 -6.84 -18.71
N MET A 278 -16.58 -5.89 -19.13
CA MET A 278 -16.62 -5.34 -20.49
C MET A 278 -16.24 -6.37 -21.56
N LYS A 279 -15.39 -7.34 -21.24
CA LYS A 279 -15.07 -8.48 -22.14
C LYS A 279 -16.28 -9.34 -22.50
N THR A 280 -17.40 -9.24 -21.81
CA THR A 280 -18.64 -9.94 -22.17
C THR A 280 -19.28 -9.39 -23.44
N GLN A 281 -19.07 -8.11 -23.75
CA GLN A 281 -19.50 -7.52 -25.01
C GLN A 281 -18.44 -7.73 -26.10
N LYS A 282 -18.86 -8.19 -27.28
CA LYS A 282 -17.96 -8.55 -28.38
C LYS A 282 -18.16 -7.66 -29.59
N ALA A 283 -17.06 -7.37 -30.28
CA ALA A 283 -17.07 -6.86 -31.64
C ALA A 283 -16.86 -8.05 -32.59
N VAL A 284 -17.84 -8.33 -33.45
CA VAL A 284 -17.80 -9.40 -34.45
C VAL A 284 -17.54 -8.78 -35.80
N THR A 285 -16.50 -9.23 -36.49
CA THR A 285 -16.24 -8.89 -37.89
C THR A 285 -16.56 -10.10 -38.76
N THR A 286 -17.50 -9.95 -39.67
CA THR A 286 -17.87 -10.95 -40.67
C THR A 286 -17.35 -10.51 -42.02
N THR A 287 -16.54 -11.35 -42.66
CA THR A 287 -16.03 -11.12 -44.01
C THR A 287 -16.75 -12.05 -44.98
N ALA A 288 -17.26 -11.49 -46.08
CA ALA A 288 -17.91 -12.22 -47.14
C ALA A 288 -17.48 -11.67 -48.50
N VAL A 289 -17.60 -12.48 -49.55
CA VAL A 289 -17.38 -12.04 -50.93
C VAL A 289 -18.75 -11.77 -51.56
N ASN A 290 -18.94 -10.60 -52.15
CA ASN A 290 -20.19 -10.29 -52.84
C ASN A 290 -20.23 -10.94 -54.23
N ALA A 291 -21.36 -10.84 -54.93
CA ALA A 291 -21.52 -11.39 -56.28
C ALA A 291 -20.57 -10.75 -57.32
N LEU A 292 -19.94 -9.62 -57.00
CA LEU A 292 -18.97 -8.90 -57.84
C LEU A 292 -17.51 -9.31 -57.55
N GLY A 293 -17.28 -10.28 -56.65
CA GLY A 293 -15.92 -10.71 -56.27
C GLY A 293 -15.22 -9.82 -55.23
N GLU A 294 -15.91 -8.80 -54.71
CA GLU A 294 -15.34 -7.86 -53.73
C GLU A 294 -15.44 -8.40 -52.30
N ALA A 295 -14.40 -8.16 -51.50
CA ALA A 295 -14.42 -8.48 -50.08
C ALA A 295 -15.23 -7.42 -49.31
N VAL A 296 -16.32 -7.86 -48.68
CA VAL A 296 -17.18 -7.06 -47.80
C VAL A 296 -16.93 -7.47 -46.36
N GLU A 297 -16.43 -6.53 -45.56
CA GLU A 297 -16.32 -6.69 -44.11
C GLU A 297 -17.50 -5.97 -43.44
N THR A 298 -18.22 -6.69 -42.59
CA THR A 298 -19.26 -6.13 -41.72
C THR A 298 -18.83 -6.27 -40.28
N ARG A 299 -18.77 -5.17 -39.54
CA ARG A 299 -18.46 -5.17 -38.11
C ARG A 299 -19.71 -4.83 -37.30
N LEU A 300 -20.10 -5.72 -36.39
CA LEU A 300 -21.24 -5.58 -35.49
C LEU A 300 -20.76 -5.64 -34.03
N CYS A 301 -21.35 -4.85 -33.14
CA CYS A 301 -21.13 -4.99 -31.71
C CYS A 301 -22.31 -5.73 -31.07
N SER A 302 -22.03 -6.71 -30.20
CA SER A 302 -23.05 -7.43 -29.47
C SER A 302 -23.75 -6.52 -28.47
N VAL A 303 -24.96 -6.91 -28.06
CA VAL A 303 -25.67 -6.25 -26.95
C VAL A 303 -24.87 -6.49 -25.66
N PRO A 304 -24.66 -5.46 -24.81
CA PRO A 304 -23.98 -5.65 -23.54
C PRO A 304 -24.85 -6.44 -22.56
N THR A 305 -24.21 -7.17 -21.65
CA THR A 305 -24.87 -7.73 -20.45
C THR A 305 -25.32 -6.61 -19.52
N ASP A 306 -26.22 -6.88 -18.58
CA ASP A 306 -26.72 -5.86 -17.63
C ASP A 306 -25.57 -5.19 -16.85
N SER A 307 -24.58 -5.97 -16.41
CA SER A 307 -23.40 -5.44 -15.72
C SER A 307 -22.55 -4.53 -16.62
N ALA A 308 -22.42 -4.83 -17.92
CA ALA A 308 -21.71 -3.97 -18.86
C ALA A 308 -22.53 -2.72 -19.22
N ALA A 309 -23.86 -2.85 -19.33
CA ALA A 309 -24.78 -1.75 -19.53
C ALA A 309 -24.73 -0.75 -18.35
N GLU A 310 -24.65 -1.23 -17.11
CA GLU A 310 -24.49 -0.39 -15.91
C GLU A 310 -23.21 0.47 -16.00
N ILE A 311 -22.09 -0.11 -16.48
CA ILE A 311 -20.83 0.64 -16.66
C ILE A 311 -21.02 1.77 -17.67
N TYR A 312 -21.66 1.49 -18.81
CA TYR A 312 -21.95 2.51 -19.81
C TYR A 312 -22.86 3.62 -19.27
N GLU A 313 -23.88 3.28 -18.48
CA GLU A 313 -24.78 4.24 -17.84
C GLU A 313 -24.06 5.13 -16.82
N LEU A 314 -23.21 4.53 -15.97
CA LEU A 314 -22.40 5.27 -15.00
C LEU A 314 -21.46 6.27 -15.68
N LEU A 315 -20.91 5.89 -16.83
CA LEU A 315 -20.01 6.71 -17.64
C LEU A 315 -20.76 7.64 -18.62
N LYS A 316 -22.09 7.57 -18.69
CA LYS A 316 -22.95 8.34 -19.61
C LYS A 316 -22.55 8.22 -21.08
N ILE A 317 -22.22 7.01 -21.51
CA ILE A 317 -21.80 6.70 -22.89
C ILE A 317 -22.74 5.66 -23.52
N SER A 318 -22.73 5.58 -24.85
CA SER A 318 -23.59 4.65 -25.60
C SER A 318 -23.28 3.19 -25.22
N LYS A 319 -24.34 2.43 -24.91
CA LYS A 319 -24.29 0.99 -24.64
C LYS A 319 -23.74 0.15 -25.80
N VAL A 320 -23.82 0.70 -27.01
CA VAL A 320 -23.33 0.10 -28.24
C VAL A 320 -22.32 1.08 -28.85
N PRO A 321 -21.01 0.81 -28.75
CA PRO A 321 -19.97 1.71 -29.26
C PRO A 321 -20.09 1.98 -30.76
N PHE A 322 -20.56 1.01 -31.53
CA PHE A 322 -20.88 1.13 -32.95
C PHE A 322 -21.96 0.12 -33.34
N LYS A 323 -22.87 0.49 -34.25
CA LYS A 323 -23.99 -0.37 -34.67
C LYS A 323 -23.56 -1.41 -35.70
N LYS A 324 -23.44 -1.00 -36.97
CA LYS A 324 -22.98 -1.82 -38.09
C LYS A 324 -22.11 -0.95 -38.98
N ILE A 325 -20.87 -1.37 -39.20
CA ILE A 325 -19.96 -0.70 -40.14
C ILE A 325 -19.75 -1.66 -41.31
N LYS A 326 -20.03 -1.21 -42.52
CA LYS A 326 -19.71 -1.94 -43.76
C LYS A 326 -18.45 -1.33 -44.36
N ILE A 327 -17.43 -2.13 -44.56
CA ILE A 327 -16.17 -1.75 -45.21
C ILE A 327 -16.09 -2.58 -46.49
N CYS A 328 -16.20 -1.92 -47.64
CA CYS A 328 -15.92 -2.56 -48.92
C CYS A 328 -14.42 -2.37 -49.21
N ARG A 329 -13.70 -3.46 -49.48
CA ARG A 329 -12.34 -3.39 -50.02
C ARG A 329 -12.37 -3.93 -51.44
N THR A 330 -12.19 -3.03 -52.40
CA THR A 330 -11.79 -3.40 -53.76
C THR A 330 -10.34 -3.87 -53.71
N GLN A 331 -10.05 -5.01 -54.34
CA GLN A 331 -8.67 -5.49 -54.50
C GLN A 331 -7.83 -4.50 -55.31
#